data_AF-A0A074TDS1-F1
#
_entry.id   AF-A0A074TDS1-F1
#
_cell.length_a   1.000
_cell.length_b   1.000
_cell.length_c   1.000
_cell.angle_alpha   90.00
_cell.angle_beta   90.00
_cell.angle_gamma   90.00
#
_symmetry.space_group_name_H-M   'P 1'
#
loop_
_entity.id
_entity.type
_entity.pdbx_description
1 polymer ?
#
loop_
_entity_poly.entity_id
_entity_poly.type
_entity_poly.pdbx_seq_one_letter_code
_entity_poly.pdbx_strand_id
1 'polypeptide(L)'
;SSADFCNNAHILPRNLSQPIGYDAGEKAFRAWRATLGERAQPYVLHGLRKLAIVRLAEAGCSDAQIQAITNQSPQMVAYYRKRASRKIMSKAAHKLAERTKHESR
;
A
#
# COMPACT_ATOMS: atom_id res chain seq x y z
N SER A 1 -23.27 -27.65 27.54
CA SER A 1 -24.18 -26.77 26.79
C SER A 1 -23.33 -25.89 25.90
N SER A 2 -23.50 -26.03 24.58
CA SER A 2 -22.61 -25.51 23.54
C SER A 2 -23.34 -24.40 22.79
N ALA A 3 -23.08 -23.11 23.08
CA ALA A 3 -23.66 -22.00 22.30
C ALA A 3 -23.05 -20.60 22.50
N ASP A 4 -21.99 -20.38 23.29
CA ASP A 4 -21.52 -19.00 23.57
C ASP A 4 -20.39 -18.51 22.63
N PHE A 5 -20.14 -19.20 21.53
CA PHE A 5 -19.22 -18.73 20.48
C PHE A 5 -19.98 -17.82 19.50
N CYS A 6 -20.63 -16.77 20.02
CA CYS A 6 -21.25 -15.74 19.19
C CYS A 6 -20.15 -14.95 18.48
N ASN A 7 -19.81 -15.43 17.28
CA ASN A 7 -19.36 -14.69 16.12
C ASN A 7 -19.14 -13.19 16.35
N ASN A 8 -17.94 -12.80 16.77
CA ASN A 8 -17.43 -11.47 16.47
C ASN A 8 -17.26 -11.40 14.94
N ALA A 9 -18.35 -11.07 14.25
CA ALA A 9 -18.48 -11.17 12.79
C ALA A 9 -17.55 -10.23 12.02
N HIS A 10 -16.88 -9.29 12.71
CA HIS A 10 -16.03 -8.27 12.13
C HIS A 10 -14.70 -8.17 12.87
N ILE A 11 -13.60 -8.11 12.12
CA ILE A 11 -12.24 -7.93 12.67
C ILE A 11 -12.08 -6.54 13.32
N LEU A 12 -12.74 -5.52 12.75
CA LEU A 12 -12.79 -4.15 13.28
C LEU A 12 -14.25 -3.73 13.51
N PRO A 13 -14.86 -4.12 14.63
CA PRO A 13 -16.25 -3.81 14.93
C PRO A 13 -16.41 -2.38 15.49
N ARG A 14 -17.43 -1.66 15.02
CA ARG A 14 -17.94 -0.45 15.69
C ARG A 14 -18.82 -0.85 16.89
N ASN A 15 -19.54 -1.96 16.75
CA ASN A 15 -20.35 -2.66 17.75
C ASN A 15 -20.43 -4.15 17.35
N LEU A 16 -21.08 -5.00 18.15
CA LEU A 16 -21.12 -6.46 17.91
C LEU A 16 -21.62 -6.87 16.50
N SER A 17 -22.39 -6.03 15.81
CA SER A 17 -23.03 -6.36 14.53
C SER A 17 -22.54 -5.54 13.33
N GLN A 18 -21.85 -4.42 13.53
CA GLN A 18 -21.47 -3.48 12.46
C GLN A 18 -19.96 -3.28 12.35
N PRO A 19 -19.40 -3.34 11.14
CA PRO A 19 -18.00 -3.02 10.90
C PRO A 19 -17.73 -1.52 11.03
N ILE A 20 -16.48 -1.18 11.36
CA ILE A 20 -15.97 0.19 11.24
C ILE A 20 -15.99 0.57 9.75
N GLY A 21 -16.77 1.62 9.43
CA GLY A 21 -16.76 2.23 8.11
C GLY A 21 -15.42 2.92 7.82
N TYR A 22 -15.12 3.05 6.52
CA TYR A 22 -13.89 3.69 6.02
C TYR A 22 -13.61 5.05 6.70
N ASP A 23 -14.64 5.88 6.86
CA ASP A 23 -14.51 7.21 7.48
C ASP A 23 -14.02 7.18 8.92
N ALA A 24 -14.44 6.16 9.69
CA ALA A 24 -14.02 6.00 11.08
C ALA A 24 -12.56 5.55 11.16
N GLY A 25 -12.13 4.65 10.26
CA GLY A 25 -10.71 4.31 10.09
C GLY A 25 -9.87 5.49 9.63
N GLU A 26 -10.38 6.29 8.68
CA GLU A 26 -9.71 7.49 8.20
C GLU A 26 -9.59 8.56 9.29
N LYS A 27 -10.63 8.75 10.11
CA LYS A 27 -10.59 9.67 11.25
C LYS A 27 -9.52 9.27 12.27
N ALA A 28 -9.46 7.98 12.63
CA ALA A 28 -8.44 7.45 13.53
C ALA A 28 -7.03 7.65 12.95
N PHE A 29 -6.84 7.34 11.66
CA PHE A 29 -5.57 7.56 10.97
C PHE A 29 -5.17 9.04 10.95
N ARG A 30 -6.09 9.96 10.68
CA ARG A 30 -5.83 11.41 10.67
C ARG A 30 -5.44 11.92 12.05
N ALA A 31 -6.12 11.45 13.10
CA ALA A 31 -5.80 11.80 14.49
C ALA A 31 -4.40 11.34 14.88
N TRP A 32 -4.04 10.08 14.57
CA TRP A 32 -2.69 9.56 14.77
C TRP A 32 -1.66 10.33 13.94
N ARG A 33 -1.92 10.59 12.66
CA ARG A 33 -1.00 11.33 11.78
C ARG A 33 -0.69 12.73 12.30
N ALA A 34 -1.66 13.40 12.93
CA ALA A 34 -1.47 14.73 13.50
C ALA A 34 -0.40 14.76 14.60
N THR A 35 -0.13 13.63 15.28
CA THR A 35 0.90 13.56 16.34
C THR A 35 2.32 13.46 15.77
N LEU A 36 2.49 13.16 14.49
CA LEU A 36 3.79 12.98 13.82
C LEU A 36 4.38 14.29 13.27
N GLY A 37 3.67 15.41 13.41
CA GLY A 37 4.09 16.74 12.95
C GLY A 37 3.76 17.05 11.48
N GLU A 38 4.12 18.25 11.02
CA GLU A 38 3.70 18.79 9.72
C GLU A 38 4.18 17.98 8.52
N ARG A 39 5.38 17.39 8.63
CA ARG A 39 5.96 16.53 7.58
C ARG A 39 5.09 15.31 7.29
N ALA A 40 4.25 14.87 8.22
CA ALA A 40 3.39 13.72 8.04
C ALA A 40 2.07 14.04 7.31
N GLN A 41 1.66 15.30 7.23
CA GLN A 41 0.36 15.72 6.68
C GLN A 41 0.08 15.32 5.23
N PRO A 42 1.09 15.23 4.32
CA PRO A 42 0.85 14.77 2.95
C PRO A 42 0.52 13.28 2.85
N TYR A 43 0.84 12.46 3.86
CA TYR A 43 0.60 11.01 3.81
C TYR A 43 -0.85 10.71 4.21
N VAL A 44 -1.65 10.24 3.24
CA VAL A 44 -3.06 9.87 3.42
C VAL A 44 -3.26 8.36 3.22
N LEU A 45 -4.30 7.76 3.82
CA LEU A 45 -4.64 6.34 3.65
C LEU A 45 -4.74 5.91 2.18
N HIS A 46 -5.36 6.75 1.36
CA HIS A 46 -5.46 6.51 -0.08
C HIS A 46 -4.07 6.42 -0.76
N GLY A 47 -3.09 7.18 -0.25
CA GLY A 47 -1.70 7.13 -0.70
C GLY A 47 -0.99 5.84 -0.28
N LEU A 48 -1.29 5.32 0.92
CA LEU A 48 -0.74 4.05 1.40
C LEU A 48 -1.19 2.87 0.53
N ARG A 49 -2.46 2.86 0.11
CA ARG A 49 -2.98 1.79 -0.77
C ARG A 49 -2.30 1.79 -2.15
N LYS A 50 -1.97 2.97 -2.69
CA LYS A 50 -1.19 3.13 -3.93
C LYS A 50 0.27 2.71 -3.75
N LEU A 51 0.85 3.07 -2.59
CA LEU A 51 2.22 2.69 -2.25
C LEU A 51 2.37 1.18 -2.12
N ALA A 52 1.38 0.48 -1.57
CA ALA A 52 1.38 -0.98 -1.49
C ALA A 52 1.52 -1.64 -2.86
N ILE A 53 0.80 -1.17 -3.89
CA ILE A 53 0.99 -1.66 -5.28
C ILE A 53 2.43 -1.47 -5.74
N VAL A 54 2.99 -0.27 -5.54
CA VAL A 54 4.35 0.05 -5.98
C VAL A 54 5.38 -0.84 -5.28
N ARG A 55 5.23 -1.07 -3.98
CA ARG A 55 6.15 -1.90 -3.19
C ARG A 55 6.07 -3.38 -3.57
N LEU A 56 4.87 -3.91 -3.76
CA LEU A 56 4.67 -5.29 -4.21
C LEU A 56 5.20 -5.50 -5.63
N ALA A 57 5.02 -4.51 -6.52
CA ALA A 57 5.60 -4.55 -7.86
C ALA A 57 7.14 -4.45 -7.82
N GLU A 58 7.70 -3.60 -6.96
CA GLU A 58 9.16 -3.53 -6.71
C GLU A 58 9.70 -4.85 -6.12
N ALA A 59 8.89 -5.60 -5.36
CA ALA A 59 9.23 -6.92 -4.83
C ALA A 59 9.07 -8.08 -5.83
N GLY A 60 8.59 -7.81 -7.05
CA GLY A 60 8.45 -8.83 -8.11
C GLY A 60 7.11 -9.56 -8.13
N CYS A 61 6.10 -9.15 -7.34
CA CYS A 61 4.76 -9.75 -7.40
C CYS A 61 4.12 -9.54 -8.79
N SER A 62 3.31 -10.50 -9.24
CA SER A 62 2.50 -10.39 -10.45
C SER A 62 1.26 -9.51 -10.23
N ASP A 63 0.64 -9.04 -11.31
CA ASP A 63 -0.55 -8.16 -11.22
C ASP A 63 -1.72 -8.88 -10.54
N ALA A 64 -1.89 -10.17 -10.83
CA ALA A 64 -2.90 -11.01 -10.19
C ALA A 64 -2.65 -11.16 -8.67
N GLN A 65 -1.39 -11.34 -8.25
CA GLN A 65 -1.04 -11.40 -6.82
C GLN A 65 -1.31 -10.07 -6.12
N ILE A 66 -0.91 -8.95 -6.74
CA ILE A 66 -1.14 -7.62 -6.19
C ILE A 66 -2.64 -7.33 -6.08
N GLN A 67 -3.41 -7.69 -7.10
CA GLN A 67 -4.86 -7.57 -7.09
C GLN A 67 -5.49 -8.39 -5.96
N ALA A 68 -5.11 -9.67 -5.82
CA ALA A 68 -5.62 -10.54 -4.77
C ALA A 68 -5.30 -10.02 -3.36
N ILE A 69 -4.08 -9.51 -3.14
CA ILE A 69 -3.65 -9.00 -1.82
C ILE A 69 -4.31 -7.66 -1.49
N THR A 70 -4.42 -6.76 -2.47
CA THR A 70 -4.84 -5.36 -2.21
C THR A 70 -6.31 -5.10 -2.51
N ASN A 71 -7.00 -6.05 -3.14
CA ASN A 71 -8.38 -5.94 -3.62
C ASN A 71 -8.64 -4.66 -4.44
N GLN A 72 -7.67 -4.29 -5.30
CA GLN A 72 -7.77 -3.11 -6.18
C GLN A 72 -8.15 -3.52 -7.59
N SER A 73 -8.71 -2.58 -8.36
CA SER A 73 -9.07 -2.87 -9.75
C SER A 73 -7.82 -3.16 -10.59
N PRO A 74 -7.92 -4.05 -11.60
CA PRO A 74 -6.80 -4.37 -12.50
C PRO A 74 -6.18 -3.11 -13.14
N GLN A 75 -7.02 -2.14 -13.49
CA GLN A 75 -6.58 -0.89 -14.11
C GLN A 75 -5.67 -0.07 -13.17
N MET A 76 -6.01 -0.04 -11.87
CA MET A 76 -5.21 0.64 -10.86
C MET A 76 -3.86 -0.06 -10.65
N VAL A 77 -3.87 -1.40 -10.58
CA VAL A 77 -2.66 -2.20 -10.44
C VAL A 77 -1.72 -1.95 -11.63
N ALA A 78 -2.23 -2.06 -12.86
CA ALA A 78 -1.46 -1.85 -14.08
C ALA A 78 -0.87 -0.42 -14.16
N TYR A 79 -1.65 0.61 -13.82
CA TYR A 79 -1.20 2.00 -13.82
C TYR A 79 -0.01 2.21 -12.86
N TYR A 80 -0.15 1.75 -11.62
CA TYR A 80 0.90 1.93 -10.61
C TYR A 80 2.10 1.01 -10.84
N ARG A 81 1.91 -0.19 -11.41
CA ARG A 81 3.01 -1.04 -11.87
C ARG A 81 3.85 -0.36 -12.94
N LYS A 82 3.22 0.20 -13.98
CA LYS A 82 3.96 0.93 -15.03
C LYS A 82 4.83 2.04 -14.43
N ARG A 83 4.31 2.72 -13.40
CA ARG A 83 5.06 3.75 -12.67
C ARG A 83 6.20 3.18 -11.83
N ALA A 84 6.00 2.03 -11.18
CA ALA A 84 7.05 1.30 -10.45
C ALA A 84 8.16 0.82 -11.39
N SER A 85 7.81 0.17 -12.51
CA SER A 85 8.76 -0.32 -13.52
C SER A 85 9.62 0.82 -14.07
N ARG A 86 9.02 1.99 -14.40
CA ARG A 86 9.81 3.17 -14.83
C ARG A 86 10.86 3.59 -13.80
N LYS A 87 10.50 3.60 -12.52
CA LYS A 87 11.41 3.97 -11.43
C LYS A 87 12.53 2.94 -11.25
N ILE A 88 12.21 1.64 -11.35
CA ILE A 88 13.20 0.56 -11.28
C ILE A 88 14.17 0.65 -12.46
N MET A 89 13.65 0.81 -13.68
CA MET A 89 14.47 0.94 -14.89
C MET A 89 15.38 2.17 -14.85
N SER A 90 14.87 3.33 -14.40
CA SER A 90 15.69 4.53 -14.24
C SER A 90 16.83 4.30 -13.25
N LYS A 91 16.56 3.70 -12.08
CA LYS A 91 17.61 3.37 -11.10
C LYS A 91 18.64 2.38 -11.66
N ALA A 92 18.19 1.38 -12.41
CA ALA A 92 19.08 0.40 -13.04
C ALA A 92 19.98 1.06 -14.09
N ALA A 93 19.42 1.97 -14.91
CA ALA A 93 20.18 2.73 -15.90
C ALA A 93 21.24 3.62 -15.24
N HIS A 94 20.90 4.34 -14.16
CA HIS A 94 21.89 5.13 -13.42
C HIS A 94 23.02 4.24 -12.85
N LYS A 95 22.68 3.08 -12.28
CA LYS A 95 23.68 2.14 -11.74
C LYS A 95 24.62 1.61 -12.84
N LEU A 96 24.09 1.35 -14.03
CA LEU A 96 24.89 0.92 -15.18
C LEU A 96 25.85 2.03 -15.63
N ALA A 97 25.35 3.27 -15.73
CA ALA A 97 26.16 4.42 -16.12
C ALA A 97 27.30 4.73 -15.13
N GLU A 98 27.07 4.54 -13.83
CA GLU A 98 28.13 4.71 -12.82
C GLU A 98 29.18 3.59 -12.88
N ARG A 99 28.78 2.35 -13.20
CA ARG A 99 29.72 1.24 -13.42
C ARG A 99 30.62 1.46 -14.63
N THR A 100 30.05 1.86 -15.76
CA THR A 100 30.83 2.08 -16.98
C THR A 100 31.84 3.21 -16.82
N LYS A 101 31.53 4.26 -16.04
CA LYS A 101 32.49 5.32 -15.67
C LYS A 101 33.63 4.86 -14.77
N HIS A 102 33.41 3.85 -13.94
CA HIS A 102 34.44 3.31 -13.05
C HIS A 102 35.39 2.36 -13.80
N GLU A 103 34.90 1.60 -14.78
CA GLU A 103 35.71 0.69 -15.59
C GLU A 103 36.54 1.39 -16.68
N SER A 104 36.21 2.65 -16.99
CA SER A 104 36.91 3.49 -17.97
C SER A 104 37.90 4.49 -17.34
N ARG A 105 38.21 4.31 -16.06
CA ARG A 105 39.25 5.03 -15.30
C ARG A 105 40.35 4.07 -14.90
#